data_AF-A0A972KDG9-F1
#
_entry.id   AF-A0A972KDG9-F1
#
_cell.length_a   1.000
_cell.length_b   1.000
_cell.length_c   1.000
_cell.angle_alpha   90.00
_cell.angle_beta   90.00
_cell.angle_gamma   90.00
#
_symmetry.space_group_name_H-M   'P 1'
#
loop_
_entity.id
_entity.type
_entity.pdbx_description
1 polymer ?
#
loop_
_entity_poly.entity_id
_entity_poly.type
_entity_poly.pdbx_seq_one_letter_code
_entity_poly.pdbx_strand_id
1 'polypeptide(L)'
;MLKAPRESLNLLIRAHILKRLLNGESLEQVYPRLTVYQLQELRDFLQEEVVYLSSMKDDPPLTVADIKERYEPIPNYYYRQDCREPLDSCYNETCLTSNPICFSKKMKGQLAELVKLLQQYLPIKGGNDQSR
;
A
#
# COMPACT_ATOMS: atom_id res chain seq x y z
N MET A 1 5.05 4.29 29.70
CA MET A 1 3.96 3.69 28.90
C MET A 1 4.51 2.50 28.14
N LEU A 2 4.03 1.29 28.43
CA LEU A 2 4.38 0.09 27.67
C LEU A 2 3.72 0.20 26.29
N LYS A 3 4.52 0.25 25.21
CA LYS A 3 3.99 0.16 23.84
C LYS A 3 3.35 -1.22 23.69
N ALA A 4 2.06 -1.27 23.38
CA ALA A 4 1.41 -2.52 22.99
C ALA A 4 2.21 -3.16 21.83
N PRO A 5 2.39 -4.50 21.82
CA PRO A 5 3.13 -5.16 20.75
C PRO A 5 2.48 -4.83 19.40
N ARG A 6 3.29 -4.35 18.45
CA ARG A 6 2.84 -4.10 17.08
C ARG A 6 2.43 -5.44 16.47
N GLU A 7 1.16 -5.61 16.17
CA GLU A 7 0.66 -6.78 15.45
C GLU A 7 1.21 -6.75 14.02
N SER A 8 2.03 -7.74 13.68
CA SER A 8 2.62 -7.84 12.35
C SER A 8 1.75 -8.62 11.37
N LEU A 9 2.00 -8.43 10.08
CA LEU A 9 1.37 -9.20 9.02
C LEU A 9 1.95 -10.62 9.04
N ASN A 10 1.15 -11.60 9.49
CA ASN A 10 1.61 -12.98 9.55
C ASN A 10 1.90 -13.55 8.14
N LEU A 11 2.74 -14.59 8.08
CA LEU A 11 3.17 -15.21 6.82
C LEU A 11 2.00 -15.73 5.97
N LEU A 12 0.97 -16.29 6.61
CA LEU A 12 -0.21 -16.82 5.92
C LEU A 12 -0.99 -15.72 5.19
N ILE A 13 -1.17 -14.56 5.84
CA ILE A 13 -1.83 -13.38 5.27
C ILE A 13 -0.98 -12.82 4.13
N ARG A 14 0.34 -12.70 4.29
CA ARG A 14 1.26 -12.29 3.22
C ARG A 14 1.13 -13.20 2.00
N ALA A 15 1.18 -14.52 2.20
CA ALA A 15 1.04 -15.50 1.12
C ALA A 15 -0.32 -15.42 0.43
N HIS A 16 -1.40 -15.21 1.21
CA HIS A 16 -2.74 -15.02 0.66
C HIS A 16 -2.83 -13.75 -0.20
N ILE A 17 -2.26 -12.64 0.26
CA ILE A 17 -2.22 -11.37 -0.49
C ILE A 17 -1.44 -11.54 -1.79
N LEU A 18 -0.23 -12.12 -1.74
CA LEU A 18 0.59 -12.36 -2.93
C LEU A 18 -0.13 -13.24 -3.95
N LYS A 19 -0.77 -14.32 -3.50
CA LYS A 19 -1.58 -15.18 -4.37
C LYS A 19 -2.69 -14.39 -5.08
N ARG A 20 -3.40 -13.51 -4.35
CA ARG A 20 -4.44 -12.66 -4.94
C ARG A 20 -3.87 -11.70 -5.97
N LEU A 21 -2.76 -11.04 -5.66
CA LEU A 21 -2.09 -10.13 -6.58
C LEU A 21 -1.64 -10.82 -7.88
N LEU A 22 -1.06 -12.01 -7.78
CA LEU A 22 -0.66 -12.81 -8.94
C LEU A 22 -1.84 -13.26 -9.80
N ASN A 23 -3.01 -13.44 -9.18
CA ASN A 23 -4.26 -13.75 -9.87
C ASN A 23 -4.98 -12.49 -10.43
N GLY A 24 -4.45 -11.29 -10.20
CA GLY A 24 -5.14 -10.03 -10.55
C GLY A 24 -6.37 -9.73 -9.70
N GLU A 25 -6.52 -10.39 -8.55
CA GLU A 25 -7.66 -10.20 -7.64
C GLU A 25 -7.50 -8.94 -6.78
N SER A 26 -8.61 -8.25 -6.53
CA SER A 26 -8.63 -7.09 -5.61
C SER A 26 -8.33 -7.50 -4.16
N LEU A 27 -7.62 -6.63 -3.44
CA LEU A 27 -7.34 -6.75 -2.00
C LEU A 27 -8.40 -6.08 -1.11
N GLU A 28 -9.44 -5.46 -1.67
CA GLU A 28 -10.50 -4.77 -0.90
C GLU A 28 -11.18 -5.68 0.14
N GLN A 29 -11.25 -6.99 -0.14
CA GLN A 29 -11.81 -7.97 0.79
C GLN A 29 -10.86 -8.35 1.94
N VAL A 30 -9.56 -8.08 1.78
CA VAL A 30 -8.53 -8.37 2.79
C VAL A 30 -8.43 -7.21 3.79
N TYR A 31 -8.50 -5.97 3.31
CA TYR A 31 -8.26 -4.78 4.14
C TYR A 31 -9.11 -4.67 5.43
N PRO A 32 -10.42 -5.02 5.45
CA PRO A 32 -11.23 -4.93 6.68
C PRO A 32 -10.76 -5.85 7.80
N ARG A 33 -9.93 -6.85 7.50
CA ARG A 33 -9.38 -7.81 8.47
C ARG A 33 -8.01 -7.41 9.01
N LEU A 34 -7.44 -6.34 8.47
CA LEU A 34 -6.11 -5.85 8.86
C LEU A 34 -6.24 -4.72 9.85
N THR A 35 -5.38 -4.73 10.87
CA THR A 35 -5.20 -3.57 11.74
C THR A 35 -4.48 -2.45 11.01
N VAL A 36 -4.51 -1.26 11.59
CA VAL A 36 -3.83 -0.08 11.04
C VAL A 36 -2.31 -0.30 10.88
N TYR A 37 -1.70 -1.05 11.81
CA TYR A 37 -0.28 -1.43 11.74
C TYR A 37 -0.01 -2.39 10.59
N GLN A 38 -0.89 -3.39 10.42
CA GLN A 38 -0.80 -4.35 9.33
C GLN A 38 -1.01 -3.70 7.96
N LEU A 39 -1.86 -2.67 7.86
CA LEU A 39 -2.02 -1.89 6.64
C LEU A 39 -0.75 -1.09 6.30
N GLN A 40 -0.11 -0.47 7.30
CA GLN A 40 1.17 0.22 7.10
C GLN A 40 2.27 -0.76 6.66
N GLU A 41 2.40 -1.89 7.35
CA GLU A 41 3.37 -2.92 7.01
C GLU A 41 3.14 -3.50 5.62
N LEU A 42 1.88 -3.72 5.23
CA LEU A 42 1.54 -4.16 3.88
C LEU A 42 1.93 -3.09 2.84
N ARG A 43 1.72 -1.80 3.13
CA ARG A 43 2.12 -0.70 2.25
C ARG A 43 3.63 -0.69 2.05
N ASP A 44 4.38 -0.80 3.14
CA ASP A 44 5.85 -0.84 3.11
C ASP A 44 6.33 -2.04 2.28
N PHE A 45 5.78 -3.22 2.54
CA PHE A 45 6.09 -4.45 1.79
C PHE A 45 5.80 -4.30 0.28
N LEU A 46 4.59 -3.88 -0.11
CA LEU A 46 4.26 -3.76 -1.54
C LEU A 46 5.11 -2.69 -2.23
N GLN A 47 5.50 -1.62 -1.53
CA GLN A 47 6.40 -0.60 -2.07
C GLN A 47 7.80 -1.16 -2.35
N GLU A 48 8.35 -1.97 -1.44
CA GLU A 48 9.61 -2.68 -1.65
C GLU A 48 9.55 -3.60 -2.87
N GLU A 49 8.45 -4.35 -3.02
CA GLU A 49 8.24 -5.25 -4.17
C GLU A 49 8.14 -4.47 -5.50
N VAL A 50 7.50 -3.30 -5.53
CA VAL A 50 7.47 -2.44 -6.73
C VAL A 50 8.89 -2.02 -7.13
N VAL A 51 9.67 -1.50 -6.18
CA VAL A 51 11.06 -1.09 -6.44
C VAL A 51 11.87 -2.28 -6.94
N TYR A 52 11.80 -3.42 -6.24
CA TYR A 52 12.49 -4.64 -6.62
C TYR A 52 12.16 -5.08 -8.05
N LEU A 53 10.87 -5.21 -8.38
CA LEU A 53 10.45 -5.66 -9.70
C LEU A 53 10.81 -4.67 -10.82
N SER A 54 10.70 -3.36 -10.55
CA SER A 54 11.13 -2.33 -11.50
C SER A 54 12.64 -2.41 -11.78
N SER A 55 13.46 -2.72 -10.76
CA SER A 55 14.91 -2.89 -10.94
C SER A 55 15.30 -4.04 -11.86
N MET A 56 14.38 -4.99 -12.07
CA MET A 56 14.58 -6.11 -12.98
C MET A 56 14.08 -5.84 -14.41
N LYS A 57 13.26 -4.80 -14.62
CA LYS A 57 12.48 -4.62 -15.86
C LYS A 57 12.65 -3.26 -16.53
N ASP A 58 12.82 -2.20 -15.75
CA ASP A 58 12.87 -0.82 -16.23
C ASP A 58 14.31 -0.30 -16.25
N ASP A 59 14.57 0.66 -17.15
CA ASP A 59 15.81 1.44 -17.20
C ASP A 59 15.47 2.92 -17.48
N PRO A 60 15.50 3.82 -16.47
CA PRO A 60 15.91 3.58 -15.09
C PRO A 60 14.81 2.90 -14.22
N PRO A 61 15.19 2.19 -13.13
CA PRO A 61 14.25 1.65 -12.15
C PRO A 61 13.44 2.73 -11.42
N LEU A 62 12.24 2.37 -10.93
CA LEU A 62 11.46 3.25 -10.07
C LEU A 62 12.10 3.40 -8.69
N THR A 63 12.09 4.64 -8.20
CA THR A 63 12.47 4.97 -6.84
C THR A 63 11.23 5.09 -5.94
N VAL A 64 11.45 5.09 -4.62
CA VAL A 64 10.38 5.39 -3.65
C VAL A 64 9.78 6.79 -3.86
N ALA A 65 10.55 7.75 -4.38
CA ALA A 65 10.05 9.08 -4.70
C ALA A 65 9.03 9.01 -5.83
N ASP A 66 9.35 8.31 -6.92
CA ASP A 66 8.47 8.13 -8.08
C ASP A 66 7.16 7.42 -7.70
N ILE A 67 7.23 6.45 -6.79
CA ILE A 67 6.04 5.78 -6.26
C ILE A 67 5.18 6.78 -5.47
N LYS A 68 5.79 7.59 -4.60
CA LYS A 68 5.08 8.56 -3.77
C LYS A 68 4.41 9.68 -4.56
N GLU A 69 4.95 10.03 -5.73
CA GLU A 69 4.33 11.00 -6.66
C GLU A 69 2.98 10.51 -7.20
N ARG A 70 2.74 9.19 -7.20
CA ARG A 70 1.45 8.63 -7.61
C ARG A 70 0.40 8.63 -6.51
N TYR A 71 0.81 8.80 -5.25
CA TYR A 71 -0.14 8.90 -4.15
C TYR A 71 -0.89 10.23 -4.21
N GLU A 72 -2.10 10.24 -3.65
CA GLU A 72 -2.80 11.50 -3.38
C GLU A 72 -1.91 12.39 -2.50
N PRO A 73 -1.66 13.66 -2.88
CA PRO A 73 -0.91 14.59 -2.05
C PRO A 73 -1.52 14.69 -0.64
N ILE A 74 -0.66 14.66 0.38
CA ILE A 74 -1.06 14.63 1.78
C ILE A 74 -2.01 15.78 2.17
N PRO A 75 -1.81 17.03 1.74
CA PRO A 75 -2.75 18.11 2.01
C PRO A 75 -4.14 17.85 1.41
N ASN A 76 -4.20 17.35 0.17
CA ASN A 76 -5.47 17.06 -0.51
C ASN A 76 -6.25 15.99 0.27
N TYR A 77 -5.57 14.92 0.65
CA TYR A 77 -6.14 13.86 1.48
C TYR A 77 -6.64 14.41 2.81
N TYR A 78 -5.82 15.22 3.49
CA TYR A 78 -6.11 15.79 4.81
C TYR A 78 -7.39 16.63 4.79
N TYR A 79 -7.49 17.58 3.86
CA TYR A 79 -8.66 18.46 3.75
C TYR A 79 -9.92 17.70 3.30
N ARG A 80 -9.78 16.73 2.38
CA ARG A 80 -10.90 15.91 1.91
C ARG A 80 -11.50 15.03 3.00
N GLN A 81 -10.68 14.52 3.91
CA GLN A 81 -11.12 13.59 4.96
C GLN A 81 -11.55 14.27 6.26
N ASP A 82 -11.34 15.58 6.42
CA ASP A 82 -11.52 16.31 7.69
C ASP A 82 -10.87 15.54 8.87
N CYS A 83 -9.58 15.18 8.75
CA CYS A 83 -8.96 14.27 9.71
C CYS A 83 -8.76 14.85 11.12
N ARG A 84 -8.91 16.17 11.31
CA ARG A 84 -8.83 16.90 12.60
C ARG A 84 -7.56 16.74 13.44
N GLU A 85 -6.56 16.01 12.94
CA GLU A 85 -5.20 15.93 13.48
C GLU A 85 -4.33 17.05 12.90
N PRO A 86 -3.17 17.39 13.48
CA PRO A 86 -2.21 18.26 12.81
C PRO A 86 -1.80 17.70 11.44
N LEU A 87 -1.66 18.55 10.43
CA LEU A 87 -1.25 18.13 9.08
C LEU A 87 0.09 17.37 9.11
N ASP A 88 1.03 17.80 9.95
CA ASP A 88 2.32 17.13 10.16
C ASP A 88 2.18 15.69 10.65
N SER A 89 1.10 15.36 11.38
CA SER A 89 0.82 13.98 11.79
C SER A 89 0.45 13.09 10.62
N CYS A 90 -0.13 13.67 9.56
CA CYS A 90 -0.42 12.96 8.32
C CYS A 90 0.86 12.71 7.50
N TYR A 91 1.78 13.69 7.46
CA TYR A 91 3.10 13.55 6.83
C TYR A 91 3.95 12.49 7.52
N ASN A 92 4.06 12.58 8.84
CA ASN A 92 4.93 11.72 9.64
C ASN A 92 4.27 10.41 10.07
N GLU A 93 3.03 10.16 9.64
CA GLU A 93 2.28 8.95 9.97
C GLU A 93 2.11 8.71 11.48
N THR A 94 2.15 9.78 12.28
CA THR A 94 2.06 9.71 13.74
C THR A 94 0.62 9.62 14.25
N CYS A 95 -0.36 9.92 13.40
CA CYS A 95 -1.78 9.77 13.75
C CYS A 95 -2.30 8.34 13.74
N LEU A 96 -1.43 7.35 13.48
CA LEU A 96 -1.79 5.94 13.43
C LEU A 96 -2.56 5.48 14.68
N THR A 97 -2.17 5.96 15.88
CA THR A 97 -2.86 5.61 17.14
C THR A 97 -3.97 6.59 17.52
N SER A 98 -3.82 7.89 17.22
CA SER A 98 -4.82 8.91 17.59
C SER A 98 -6.04 8.90 16.68
N ASN A 99 -5.85 8.59 15.40
CA ASN A 99 -6.92 8.53 14.40
C ASN A 99 -6.73 7.33 13.43
N PRO A 100 -6.90 6.09 13.92
CA PRO A 100 -6.68 4.88 13.13
C PRO A 100 -7.64 4.76 11.93
N ILE A 101 -8.81 5.39 11.98
CA ILE A 101 -9.79 5.38 10.89
C ILE A 101 -9.28 6.23 9.72
N CYS A 102 -8.89 7.49 9.97
CA CYS A 102 -8.27 8.33 8.96
C CYS A 102 -6.99 7.67 8.43
N PHE A 103 -6.14 7.12 9.30
CA PHE A 103 -4.92 6.47 8.85
C PHE A 103 -5.20 5.26 7.93
N SER A 104 -6.14 4.40 8.31
CA SER A 104 -6.49 3.21 7.51
C SER A 104 -7.00 3.59 6.12
N LYS A 105 -7.78 4.67 5.99
CA LYS A 105 -8.24 5.17 4.68
C LYS A 105 -7.06 5.67 3.82
N LYS A 106 -6.10 6.39 4.42
CA LYS A 106 -4.87 6.83 3.74
C LYS A 106 -4.11 5.62 3.19
N MET A 107 -3.89 4.61 4.04
CA MET A 107 -3.17 3.40 3.66
C MET A 107 -3.87 2.65 2.53
N LYS A 108 -5.20 2.49 2.59
CA LYS A 108 -5.94 1.82 1.50
C LYS A 108 -5.78 2.54 0.16
N GLY A 109 -5.78 3.87 0.14
CA GLY A 109 -5.51 4.65 -1.06
C GLY A 109 -4.11 4.40 -1.62
N GLN A 110 -3.08 4.42 -0.75
CA GLN A 110 -1.71 4.13 -1.14
C GLN A 110 -1.55 2.68 -1.66
N LEU A 111 -2.17 1.72 -0.97
CA LEU A 111 -2.19 0.31 -1.37
C LEU A 111 -2.84 0.13 -2.74
N ALA A 112 -3.92 0.85 -3.06
CA ALA A 112 -4.55 0.78 -4.38
C ALA A 112 -3.59 1.22 -5.50
N GLU A 113 -2.81 2.28 -5.30
CA GLU A 113 -1.80 2.72 -6.27
C GLU A 113 -0.65 1.73 -6.40
N LEU A 114 -0.17 1.17 -5.28
CA LEU A 114 0.86 0.13 -5.28
C LEU A 114 0.40 -1.13 -6.03
N VAL A 115 -0.84 -1.56 -5.88
CA VAL A 115 -1.39 -2.70 -6.62
C VAL A 115 -1.41 -2.42 -8.12
N LYS A 116 -1.83 -1.22 -8.55
CA LYS A 116 -1.79 -0.83 -9.97
C LYS A 116 -0.37 -0.82 -10.55
N LEU A 117 0.62 -0.42 -9.75
CA LEU A 117 2.04 -0.49 -10.15
C LEU A 117 2.49 -1.94 -10.28
N LEU A 118 2.24 -2.78 -9.28
CA LEU A 118 2.64 -4.19 -9.30
C LEU A 118 2.05 -4.95 -10.48
N GLN A 119 0.81 -4.65 -10.88
CA GLN A 119 0.15 -5.27 -12.02
C GLN A 119 0.91 -5.08 -13.35
N GLN A 120 1.76 -4.06 -13.47
CA GLN A 120 2.61 -3.84 -14.65
C GLN A 120 3.77 -4.84 -14.72
N TYR A 121 4.17 -5.40 -13.57
CA TYR A 121 5.31 -6.29 -13.46
C TYR A 121 4.93 -7.75 -13.23
N LEU A 122 3.75 -8.03 -12.67
CA LEU A 122 3.31 -9.39 -12.39
C LEU A 122 2.71 -10.07 -13.64
N PRO A 123 3.02 -11.36 -13.89
CA PRO A 123 2.39 -12.12 -14.96
C PRO A 123 0.94 -12.46 -14.55
N ILE A 124 -0.01 -11.61 -14.91
CA ILE A 124 -1.43 -11.85 -14.61
C ILE A 124 -1.90 -13.03 -15.46
N LYS A 125 -2.17 -14.18 -14.82
CA LYS A 125 -2.83 -15.32 -15.47
C LYS A 125 -4.28 -14.94 -15.81
N GLY A 126 -4.49 -14.34 -16.98
CA GLY A 126 -5.84 -14.00 -17.47
C GLY A 126 -5.95 -12.90 -18.52
N GLY A 127 -4.86 -12.20 -18.89
CA GLY A 127 -4.85 -11.25 -20.00
C GLY A 127 -4.37 -11.93 -21.29
N ASN A 128 -5.19 -11.88 -22.35
CA ASN A 128 -4.85 -12.39 -23.67
C ASN A 128 -3.42 -12.01 -24.10
N ASP A 129 -2.61 -13.01 -24.40
CA ASP A 129 -1.62 -12.95 -25.48
C ASP A 129 -2.36 -12.66 -26.79
N GLN A 130 -2.60 -11.38 -27.07
CA GLN A 130 -2.84 -10.89 -28.43
C GLN A 130 -2.10 -9.57 -28.60
N SER A 131 -0.93 -9.66 -29.25
CA SER A 131 -0.18 -8.68 -30.06
C SER A 131 1.31 -9.00 -29.83
N ARG A 132 2.01 -9.76 -30.68
CA ARG A 132 2.43 -9.45 -32.08
C ARG A 132 2.84 -8.01 -32.28
#